data_AF-A0A7Y4KSV6-F1
#
_entry.id   AF-A0A7Y4KSV6-F1
#
_cell.length_a   1.000
_cell.length_b   1.000
_cell.length_c   1.000
_cell.angle_alpha   90.00
_cell.angle_beta   90.00
_cell.angle_gamma   90.00
#
_symmetry.space_group_name_H-M   'P 1'
#
loop_
_entity.id
_entity.type
_entity.pdbx_description
1 polymer ?
#
loop_
_entity_poly.entity_id
_entity_poly.type
_entity_poly.pdbx_seq_one_letter_code
_entity_poly.pdbx_strand_id
1 'polypeptide(L)'
;MMTKISFQAWRSGHYVGLAELLGVLGPHALDLQWKLHLEEVAPHPKARALEAVAEPLGTPALLQLLTPDVQIIDGELRASRAGAHVLVLRAVDGTSWDAESSDPELLGALRQRFPEAVDLPE
;
A
#
# COMPACT_ATOMS: atom_id res chain seq x y z
N MET A 1 -10.29 -3.29 17.18
CA MET A 1 -10.57 -2.05 16.42
C MET A 1 -9.47 -1.91 15.40
N MET A 2 -9.80 -1.47 14.19
CA MET A 2 -8.79 -1.15 13.18
C MET A 2 -8.36 0.29 13.39
N THR A 3 -7.06 0.55 13.40
CA THR A 3 -6.53 1.91 13.49
C THR A 3 -6.24 2.40 12.09
N LYS A 4 -6.57 3.66 11.82
CA LYS A 4 -6.36 4.28 10.52
C LYS A 4 -5.42 5.48 10.62
N ILE A 5 -4.43 5.52 9.73
CA ILE A 5 -3.50 6.65 9.60
C ILE A 5 -3.50 7.17 8.17
N SER A 6 -3.13 8.43 7.99
CA SER A 6 -2.87 9.04 6.68
C SER A 6 -1.51 9.71 6.65
N PHE A 7 -0.80 9.59 5.54
CA PHE A 7 0.49 10.26 5.33
C PHE A 7 0.67 10.67 3.87
N GLN A 8 1.54 11.65 3.64
CA GLN A 8 1.76 12.22 2.31
C GLN A 8 2.45 11.20 1.39
N ALA A 9 1.92 11.05 0.18
CA ALA A 9 2.52 10.21 -0.87
C ALA A 9 3.72 10.91 -1.54
N TRP A 10 3.90 12.21 -1.33
CA TRP A 10 5.05 12.97 -1.84
C TRP A 10 5.94 13.46 -0.70
N ARG A 11 7.24 13.13 -0.78
CA ARG A 11 8.24 13.54 0.21
C ARG A 11 9.50 14.00 -0.49
N SER A 12 9.90 15.26 -0.27
CA SER A 12 11.12 15.84 -0.86
C SER A 12 11.22 15.65 -2.39
N GLY A 13 10.09 15.75 -3.11
CA GLY A 13 10.03 15.59 -4.57
C GLY A 13 10.02 14.13 -5.06
N HIS A 14 9.97 13.15 -4.15
CA HIS A 14 9.86 11.72 -4.46
C HIS A 14 8.46 11.21 -4.11
N TYR A 15 7.88 10.40 -5.01
CA TYR A 15 6.62 9.72 -4.76
C TYR A 15 6.88 8.40 -4.02
N VAL A 16 6.29 8.27 -2.84
CA VAL A 16 6.27 7.06 -2.02
C VAL A 16 5.35 6.06 -2.69
N GLY A 17 5.92 5.24 -3.57
CA GLY A 17 5.19 4.21 -4.30
C GLY A 17 4.89 2.98 -3.45
N LEU A 18 3.98 2.15 -3.95
CA LEU A 18 3.58 0.91 -3.28
C LEU A 18 4.78 -0.03 -3.01
N ALA A 19 5.76 -0.10 -3.92
CA ALA A 19 6.96 -0.90 -3.70
C ALA A 19 7.74 -0.45 -2.45
N GLU A 20 7.81 0.86 -2.20
CA GLU A 20 8.43 1.41 -1.00
C GLU A 20 7.62 1.06 0.25
N LEU A 21 6.29 1.19 0.20
CA LEU A 21 5.41 0.81 1.31
C LEU A 21 5.58 -0.66 1.69
N LEU A 22 5.60 -1.57 0.71
CA LEU A 22 5.85 -2.99 0.95
C LEU A 22 7.24 -3.24 1.53
N GLY A 23 8.25 -2.47 1.09
CA GLY A 23 9.59 -2.51 1.68
C GLY A 23 9.63 -2.05 3.13
N VAL A 24 8.84 -1.05 3.50
CA VAL A 24 8.71 -0.53 4.88
C VAL A 24 8.06 -1.56 5.80
N LEU A 25 7.02 -2.25 5.34
CA LEU A 25 6.42 -3.36 6.08
C LEU A 25 7.41 -4.51 6.28
N GLY A 26 8.36 -4.65 5.36
CA GLY A 26 9.50 -5.54 5.51
C GLY A 26 9.09 -7.00 5.77
N PRO A 27 9.69 -7.68 6.78
CA PRO A 27 9.37 -9.07 7.09
C PRO A 27 7.88 -9.32 7.40
N HIS A 28 7.18 -8.33 7.97
CA HIS A 28 5.76 -8.46 8.34
C HIS A 28 4.84 -8.58 7.12
N ALA A 29 5.32 -8.23 5.92
CA ALA A 29 4.54 -8.38 4.70
C ALA A 29 4.74 -9.73 3.98
N LEU A 30 5.74 -10.54 4.35
CA LEU A 30 6.16 -11.69 3.52
C LEU A 30 5.07 -12.76 3.33
N ASP A 31 4.20 -12.94 4.32
CA ASP A 31 3.13 -13.93 4.32
C ASP A 31 1.76 -13.35 3.92
N LEU A 32 1.71 -12.06 3.55
CA LEU A 32 0.48 -11.40 3.16
C LEU A 32 0.08 -11.74 1.72
N GLN A 33 -1.23 -11.85 1.50
CA GLN A 33 -1.87 -11.95 0.19
C GLN A 33 -2.62 -10.65 -0.12
N TRP A 34 -2.33 -10.06 -1.27
CA TRP A 34 -2.79 -8.75 -1.68
C TRP A 34 -3.83 -8.85 -2.78
N LYS A 35 -5.02 -8.32 -2.52
CA LYS A 35 -6.03 -8.08 -3.54
C LYS A 35 -5.98 -6.60 -3.93
N LEU A 36 -5.83 -6.34 -5.22
CA LEU A 36 -5.72 -5.00 -5.78
C LEU A 36 -7.06 -4.56 -6.36
N HIS A 37 -7.44 -3.32 -6.11
CA HIS A 37 -8.53 -2.62 -6.77
C HIS A 37 -8.02 -1.24 -7.16
N LEU A 38 -7.46 -1.11 -8.35
CA LEU A 38 -6.85 0.13 -8.83
C LEU A 38 -7.84 0.84 -9.75
N GLU A 39 -8.20 2.06 -9.41
CA GLU A 39 -9.12 2.89 -10.21
C GLU A 39 -8.34 3.73 -11.22
N GLU A 40 -7.21 4.28 -10.78
CA GLU A 40 -6.35 5.11 -11.62
C GLU A 40 -4.88 4.89 -11.28
N VAL A 41 -4.10 4.52 -12.31
CA VAL A 41 -2.64 4.47 -12.26
C VAL A 41 -2.09 5.49 -13.26
N ALA A 42 -1.12 6.30 -12.83
CA ALA A 42 -0.47 7.25 -13.73
C ALA A 42 0.16 6.53 -14.94
N PRO A 43 0.28 7.20 -16.10
CA PRO A 43 0.83 6.58 -17.31
C PRO A 43 2.19 5.92 -17.07
N HIS A 44 2.23 4.59 -17.13
CA HIS A 44 3.43 3.80 -16.90
C HIS A 44 3.40 2.48 -17.69
N PRO A 45 4.53 1.96 -18.20
CA PRO A 45 4.55 0.69 -18.96
C PRO A 45 3.96 -0.52 -18.22
N LYS A 46 3.98 -0.51 -16.89
CA LYS A 46 3.44 -1.57 -16.02
C LYS A 46 1.99 -1.33 -15.57
N ALA A 47 1.40 -0.16 -15.84
CA ALA A 47 0.06 0.19 -15.35
C ALA A 47 -1.00 -0.87 -15.72
N ARG A 48 -1.08 -1.22 -17.01
CA ARG A 48 -1.99 -2.27 -17.49
C ARG A 48 -1.78 -3.63 -16.84
N ALA A 49 -0.53 -3.99 -16.54
CA ALA A 49 -0.24 -5.27 -15.91
C ALA A 49 -0.70 -5.29 -14.45
N LEU A 50 -0.62 -4.16 -13.74
CA LEU A 50 -1.12 -4.01 -12.38
C LEU A 50 -2.65 -3.98 -12.33
N GLU A 51 -3.29 -3.23 -13.24
CA GLU A 51 -4.75 -3.16 -13.35
C GLU A 51 -5.38 -4.51 -13.74
N ALA A 52 -4.66 -5.34 -14.49
CA ALA A 52 -5.12 -6.67 -14.91
C ALA A 52 -5.00 -7.76 -13.82
N VAL A 53 -4.44 -7.45 -12.64
CA VAL A 53 -4.33 -8.42 -11.54
C VAL A 53 -5.72 -8.73 -10.99
N ALA A 54 -6.26 -9.89 -11.34
CA ALA A 54 -7.57 -10.34 -10.87
C ALA A 54 -7.49 -11.15 -9.57
N GLU A 55 -6.41 -11.92 -9.39
CA GLU A 55 -6.23 -12.84 -8.27
C GLU A 55 -5.30 -12.26 -7.19
N PRO A 56 -5.49 -12.63 -5.91
CA PRO A 56 -4.59 -12.22 -4.86
C PRO A 56 -3.14 -12.64 -5.12
N LEU A 57 -2.19 -11.76 -4.82
CA LEU A 57 -0.76 -12.01 -4.99
C LEU A 57 -0.04 -12.00 -3.64
N GLY A 58 0.90 -12.92 -3.46
CA GLY A 58 1.87 -12.82 -2.38
C GLY A 58 2.79 -11.61 -2.57
N THR A 59 3.29 -11.02 -1.48
CA THR A 59 4.19 -9.85 -1.51
C THR A 59 5.35 -9.99 -2.49
N PRO A 60 6.08 -11.14 -2.58
CA PRO A 60 7.17 -11.27 -3.55
C PRO A 60 6.71 -11.20 -5.02
N ALA A 61 5.53 -11.73 -5.34
CA ALA A 61 4.98 -11.68 -6.70
C ALA A 61 4.51 -10.26 -7.04
N LEU A 62 3.87 -9.58 -6.09
CA LEU A 62 3.46 -8.19 -6.24
C LEU A 62 4.67 -7.27 -6.48
N LEU A 63 5.75 -7.43 -5.73
CA LEU A 63 6.99 -6.66 -5.91
C LEU A 63 7.62 -6.84 -7.30
N GLN A 64 7.43 -7.99 -7.98
CA GLN A 64 7.92 -8.18 -9.34
C GLN A 64 7.12 -7.42 -10.40
N LEU A 65 5.87 -7.05 -10.08
CA LEU A 65 5.01 -6.26 -10.96
C LEU A 65 5.23 -4.76 -10.77
N LEU A 66 5.67 -4.36 -9.58
CA LEU A 66 5.91 -2.97 -9.23
C LEU A 66 7.28 -2.49 -9.69
N THR A 67 7.34 -1.24 -10.10
CA THR A 67 8.58 -0.48 -10.22
C THR A 67 8.51 0.73 -9.29
N PRO A 68 9.65 1.27 -8.81
CA PRO A 68 9.65 2.37 -7.83
C PRO A 68 8.95 3.65 -8.32
N ASP A 69 8.84 3.83 -9.63
CA ASP A 69 8.26 4.99 -10.31
C ASP A 69 6.77 4.83 -10.69
N VAL A 70 6.15 3.68 -10.39
CA VAL A 70 4.70 3.54 -10.55
C VAL A 70 3.98 4.40 -9.52
N GLN A 71 3.18 5.34 -10.01
CA GLN A 71 2.25 6.13 -9.21
C GLN A 71 0.83 5.59 -9.31
N ILE A 72 0.27 5.19 -8.17
CA ILE A 72 -1.16 4.90 -8.05
C ILE A 72 -1.83 6.20 -7.64
N ILE A 73 -2.78 6.67 -8.45
CA ILE A 73 -3.52 7.91 -8.21
C ILE A 73 -4.71 7.58 -7.31
N ASP A 74 -5.51 6.59 -7.69
CA ASP A 74 -6.63 6.12 -6.89
C ASP A 74 -6.69 4.59 -6.91
N GLY A 75 -6.92 4.01 -5.74
CA GLY A 75 -7.03 2.57 -5.60
C GLY A 75 -6.77 2.08 -4.20
N GLU A 76 -7.16 0.84 -3.99
CA GLU A 76 -7.11 0.15 -2.71
C GLU A 76 -6.40 -1.20 -2.85
N LEU A 77 -5.56 -1.50 -1.85
CA LEU A 77 -4.86 -2.76 -1.71
C LEU A 77 -5.21 -3.37 -0.37
N ARG A 78 -5.84 -4.55 -0.42
CA ARG A 78 -6.23 -5.29 0.78
C ARG A 78 -5.28 -6.44 1.00
N ALA A 79 -4.58 -6.42 2.13
CA ALA A 79 -3.76 -7.51 2.61
C ALA A 79 -4.56 -8.43 3.52
N SER A 80 -4.39 -9.73 3.30
CA SER A 80 -4.92 -10.78 4.16
C SER A 80 -3.83 -11.76 4.58
N ARG A 81 -3.97 -12.29 5.80
CA ARG A 81 -3.11 -13.34 6.38
C ARG A 81 -4.01 -14.48 6.84
N ALA A 82 -3.75 -15.69 6.37
CA ALA A 82 -4.57 -16.88 6.68
C ALA A 82 -6.09 -16.65 6.49
N GLY A 83 -6.48 -15.87 5.47
CA GLY A 83 -7.88 -15.55 5.16
C GLY A 83 -8.48 -14.39 5.97
N ALA A 84 -7.78 -13.86 6.97
CA ALA A 84 -8.22 -12.68 7.72
C ALA A 84 -7.66 -11.39 7.09
N HIS A 85 -8.50 -10.36 6.95
CA HIS A 85 -8.06 -9.04 6.52
C HIS A 85 -7.28 -8.36 7.65
N VAL A 86 -6.05 -7.94 7.34
CA VAL A 86 -5.12 -7.38 8.34
C VAL A 86 -4.66 -5.96 8.01
N LEU A 87 -4.63 -5.57 6.73
CA LEU A 87 -4.18 -4.24 6.32
C LEU A 87 -4.90 -3.80 5.05
N VAL A 88 -5.24 -2.52 4.98
CA VAL A 88 -5.70 -1.84 3.78
C VAL A 88 -4.76 -0.66 3.54
N LEU A 89 -4.24 -0.55 2.32
CA LEU A 89 -3.54 0.63 1.83
C LEU A 89 -4.38 1.26 0.73
N ARG A 90 -4.69 2.55 0.84
CA ARG A 90 -5.47 3.29 -0.14
C ARG A 90 -4.68 4.49 -0.64
N ALA A 91 -4.47 4.57 -1.95
CA ALA A 91 -3.99 5.78 -2.59
C ALA A 91 -5.17 6.74 -2.71
N VAL A 92 -4.98 7.98 -2.28
CA VAL A 92 -6.01 9.03 -2.36
C VAL A 92 -5.48 10.11 -3.29
N ASP A 93 -6.15 10.28 -4.44
CA ASP A 93 -5.92 11.28 -5.49
C ASP A 93 -4.45 11.54 -5.91
N GLY A 94 -3.58 10.56 -5.66
CA GLY A 94 -2.15 10.62 -5.90
C GLY A 94 -1.38 11.53 -4.93
N THR A 95 -2.00 12.06 -3.88
CA THR A 95 -1.36 12.98 -2.92
C THR A 95 -1.07 12.35 -1.56
N SER A 96 -1.88 11.39 -1.13
CA SER A 96 -1.68 10.70 0.16
C SER A 96 -1.92 9.20 0.08
N TRP A 97 -1.44 8.52 1.12
CA TRP A 97 -1.78 7.15 1.43
C TRP A 97 -2.53 7.10 2.75
N ASP A 98 -3.67 6.41 2.73
CA ASP A 98 -4.35 5.96 3.93
C ASP A 98 -3.95 4.52 4.21
N ALA A 99 -3.62 4.22 5.46
CA ALA A 99 -3.36 2.87 5.92
C ALA A 99 -4.26 2.52 7.11
N GLU A 100 -4.98 1.40 7.00
CA GLU A 100 -5.88 0.91 8.04
C GLU A 100 -5.50 -0.52 8.39
N SER A 101 -5.31 -0.82 9.69
CA SER A 101 -4.89 -2.16 10.11
C SER A 101 -5.43 -2.54 11.48
N SER A 102 -5.68 -3.83 11.64
CA SER A 102 -5.88 -4.47 12.95
C SER A 102 -4.58 -4.98 13.57
N ASP A 103 -3.47 -4.97 12.81
CA ASP A 103 -2.16 -5.44 13.24
C ASP A 103 -1.28 -4.23 13.61
N PRO A 104 -0.95 -4.05 14.92
CA PRO A 104 -0.17 -2.91 15.37
C PRO A 104 1.27 -2.93 14.84
N GLU A 105 1.82 -4.08 14.44
CA GLU A 105 3.18 -4.15 13.89
C GLU A 105 3.24 -3.49 12.50
N LEU A 106 2.22 -3.72 11.67
CA LEU A 106 2.14 -3.13 10.32
C LEU A 106 2.02 -1.60 10.38
N LEU A 107 1.13 -1.08 11.22
CA LEU A 107 1.01 0.37 11.41
C LEU A 107 2.21 0.98 12.13
N GLY A 108 2.80 0.25 13.07
CA GLY A 108 4.02 0.67 13.77
C GLY A 108 5.18 0.88 12.79
N ALA A 109 5.38 -0.04 11.85
CA ALA A 109 6.40 0.08 10.80
C ALA A 109 6.16 1.31 9.90
N LEU A 110 4.90 1.54 9.47
CA LEU A 110 4.54 2.71 8.69
C LEU A 110 4.78 4.02 9.46
N ARG A 111 4.34 4.11 10.72
CA ARG A 111 4.57 5.29 11.57
C ARG A 111 6.04 5.57 11.83
N GLN A 112 6.86 4.54 11.99
CA GLN A 112 8.29 4.70 12.16
C GLN A 112 8.94 5.33 10.92
N ARG A 113 8.47 4.96 9.72
CA ARG A 113 8.96 5.52 8.45
C ARG A 113 8.37 6.90 8.12
N PHE A 114 7.11 7.10 8.50
CA PHE A 114 6.30 8.29 8.24
C PHE A 114 5.84 8.89 9.58
N PRO A 115 6.75 9.51 10.36
CA PRO A 115 6.42 10.10 11.66
C PRO A 115 5.42 11.25 11.57
N GLU A 116 5.23 11.84 10.39
CA GLU A 116 4.21 12.84 10.09
C GLU A 116 2.79 12.27 9.94
N ALA A 117 2.64 10.94 9.96
CA ALA A 117 1.34 10.31 9.78
C ALA A 117 0.36 10.73 10.88
N VAL A 118 -0.86 11.07 10.47
CA VAL A 118 -1.95 11.50 11.35
C VAL A 118 -2.97 10.40 11.51
N ASP A 119 -3.59 10.31 12.69
CA ASP A 119 -4.74 9.43 12.90
C ASP A 119 -5.96 9.97 12.17
N LEU A 120 -6.70 9.07 11.53
CA LEU A 120 -8.00 9.36 10.94
C LEU A 120 -9.11 8.84 11.84
N PRO A 121 -10.28 9.50 11.88
CA PRO A 121 -11.46 8.96 12.55
C PRO A 121 -11.91 7.65 11.90
N GLU A 122 -12.51 6.77 12.71
CA GLU A 122 -13.20 5.55 12.26
C GLU A 122 -14.42 5.86 11.38
#